data_AF-A0A970G936-F1
#
_entry.id   AF-A0A970G936-F1
#
_cell.length_a   1.000
_cell.length_b   1.000
_cell.length_c   1.000
_cell.angle_alpha   90.00
_cell.angle_beta   90.00
_cell.angle_gamma   90.00
#
_symmetry.space_group_name_H-M   'P 1'
#
loop_
_entity.id
_entity.type
_entity.pdbx_description
1 polymer ?
#
loop_
_entity_poly.entity_id
_entity_poly.type
_entity_poly.pdbx_seq_one_letter_code
_entity_poly.pdbx_strand_id
1 'polypeptide(L)'
;MMHISKFEHVEGSPIEEQVEEWAETFFFNLMTILNSFLSHVDVAEAVARLKSIPFDELVIEELEGEDKAVVNIAVAKVLELAEA
;
A
#
# COMPACT_ATOMS: atom_id res chain seq x y z
N MET A 1 -7.31 17.40 16.72
CA MET A 1 -7.25 16.00 17.21
C MET A 1 -5.79 15.60 17.15
N MET A 2 -5.22 15.05 18.23
CA MET A 2 -3.79 14.68 18.24
C MET A 2 -3.69 13.37 17.43
N HIS A 3 -3.12 13.43 16.22
CA HIS A 3 -2.82 12.23 15.45
C HIS A 3 -1.62 11.56 16.09
N ILE A 4 -1.78 10.30 16.48
CA ILE A 4 -0.67 9.45 16.92
C ILE A 4 -0.26 8.65 15.68
N SER A 5 0.98 8.81 15.25
CA SER A 5 1.54 8.06 14.12
C SER A 5 1.35 6.56 14.32
N LYS A 6 0.99 5.84 13.27
CA LYS A 6 0.97 4.37 13.18
C LYS A 6 2.39 3.79 13.30
N PHE A 7 3.42 4.61 13.03
CA PHE A 7 4.82 4.20 12.93
C PHE A 7 5.71 4.85 13.99
N GLU A 8 6.68 4.07 14.46
CA GLU A 8 7.75 4.55 15.31
C GLU A 8 8.71 5.43 14.53
N HIS A 9 9.29 6.41 15.23
CA HIS A 9 10.27 7.33 14.66
C HIS A 9 11.56 7.30 15.48
N VAL A 10 12.70 7.18 14.80
CA VAL A 10 14.04 7.27 15.39
C VAL A 10 14.70 8.51 14.83
N GLU A 11 15.16 9.40 15.71
CA GLU A 11 15.77 10.69 15.35
C GLU A 11 14.91 11.56 14.39
N GLY A 12 13.59 11.42 14.47
CA GLY A 12 12.63 12.17 13.63
C GLY A 12 12.40 11.60 12.24
N SER A 13 12.98 10.43 11.92
CA SER A 13 12.68 9.67 10.71
C SER A 13 11.85 8.42 11.05
N PRO A 14 10.87 8.03 10.22
CA PRO A 14 10.14 6.80 10.45
C PRO A 14 11.06 5.58 10.32
N ILE A 15 10.77 4.51 11.06
CA ILE A 15 11.46 3.23 10.88
C ILE A 15 11.00 2.62 9.56
N GLU A 16 11.85 2.67 8.54
CA GLU A 16 11.55 2.24 7.16
C GLU A 16 11.03 0.79 7.10
N GLU A 17 11.69 -0.14 7.80
CA GLU A 17 11.28 -1.56 7.86
C GLU A 17 9.83 -1.72 8.33
N GLN A 18 9.39 -0.94 9.34
CA GLN A 18 8.01 -1.00 9.83
C GLN A 18 7.01 -0.49 8.78
N VAL A 19 7.38 0.54 8.02
CA VAL A 19 6.54 1.10 6.96
C VAL A 19 6.45 0.13 5.78
N GLU A 20 7.55 -0.54 5.44
CA GLU A 20 7.59 -1.56 4.38
C GLU A 20 6.78 -2.81 4.76
N GLU A 21 6.93 -3.34 5.97
CA GLU A 21 6.14 -4.48 6.47
C GLU A 21 4.63 -4.17 6.45
N TRP A 22 4.28 -2.93 6.82
CA TRP A 22 2.91 -2.46 6.73
C TRP A 22 2.42 -2.41 5.27
N ALA A 23 3.23 -1.87 4.36
CA ALA A 23 2.90 -1.76 2.93
C ALA A 23 2.70 -3.14 2.27
N GLU A 24 3.56 -4.11 2.60
CA GLU A 24 3.42 -5.51 2.17
C GLU A 24 2.12 -6.11 2.69
N THR A 25 1.83 -5.93 3.98
CA THR A 25 0.60 -6.43 4.61
C THR A 25 -0.65 -5.82 3.96
N PHE A 26 -0.64 -4.50 3.73
CA PHE A 26 -1.70 -3.78 3.04
C PHE A 26 -1.94 -4.36 1.64
N PHE A 27 -0.89 -4.49 0.84
CA PHE A 27 -0.97 -5.00 -0.52
C PHE A 27 -1.49 -6.44 -0.58
N PHE A 28 -0.96 -7.35 0.24
CA PHE A 28 -1.41 -8.75 0.24
C PHE A 28 -2.86 -8.92 0.70
N ASN A 29 -3.31 -8.12 1.67
CA ASN A 29 -4.71 -8.10 2.08
C ASN A 29 -5.61 -7.61 0.94
N LEU A 30 -5.22 -6.53 0.25
CA LEU A 30 -5.94 -6.02 -0.91
C LEU A 30 -5.99 -7.06 -2.03
N MET A 31 -4.88 -7.70 -2.37
CA MET A 31 -4.82 -8.75 -3.38
C MET A 31 -5.67 -9.96 -3.01
N THR A 32 -5.73 -10.33 -1.73
CA THR A 32 -6.60 -11.41 -1.26
C THR A 32 -8.07 -11.08 -1.49
N ILE A 33 -8.48 -9.84 -1.23
CA ILE A 33 -9.83 -9.36 -1.50
C ILE A 33 -10.10 -9.38 -3.02
N LEU A 34 -9.19 -8.82 -3.82
CA LEU A 34 -9.31 -8.76 -5.28
C LEU A 34 -9.37 -10.15 -5.94
N ASN A 35 -8.64 -11.13 -5.41
CA ASN A 35 -8.68 -12.51 -5.91
C ASN A 35 -10.11 -13.08 -5.87
N SER A 36 -10.90 -12.76 -4.85
CA SER A 36 -12.30 -13.21 -4.80
C SER A 36 -13.14 -12.66 -5.96
N PHE A 37 -12.85 -11.44 -6.42
CA PHE A 37 -13.54 -10.79 -7.54
C PHE A 37 -13.00 -11.21 -8.91
N LEU A 38 -11.69 -11.51 -8.99
CA LEU A 38 -11.00 -11.77 -10.25
C LEU A 38 -10.88 -13.27 -10.58
N SER A 39 -11.10 -14.16 -9.62
CA SER A 39 -10.96 -15.62 -9.80
C SER A 39 -11.88 -16.23 -10.86
N HIS A 40 -12.92 -15.52 -11.27
CA HIS A 40 -13.92 -15.98 -12.26
C HIS A 40 -13.80 -15.31 -13.63
N VAL A 41 -12.86 -14.37 -13.81
CA VAL A 41 -12.64 -13.70 -15.10
C VAL A 41 -11.41 -14.27 -15.81
N ASP A 42 -11.30 -13.99 -17.11
CA ASP A 42 -10.13 -14.37 -17.88
C ASP A 42 -8.87 -13.67 -17.37
N VAL A 43 -7.71 -14.32 -17.49
CA VAL A 43 -6.43 -13.80 -16.99
C VAL A 43 -6.08 -12.45 -17.64
N ALA A 44 -6.34 -12.27 -18.94
CA ALA A 44 -6.06 -11.00 -19.62
C ALA A 44 -6.93 -9.86 -19.07
N GLU A 45 -8.18 -10.17 -18.74
CA GLU A 45 -9.10 -9.22 -18.12
C GLU A 45 -8.70 -8.91 -16.67
N ALA A 46 -8.31 -9.92 -15.88
CA ALA A 46 -7.81 -9.73 -14.52
C ALA A 46 -6.59 -8.80 -14.49
N VAL A 47 -5.62 -9.03 -15.37
CA VAL A 47 -4.41 -8.19 -15.49
C VAL A 47 -4.77 -6.76 -15.91
N ALA A 48 -5.68 -6.59 -16.87
CA ALA A 48 -6.11 -5.26 -17.30
C ALA A 48 -6.77 -4.47 -16.16
N ARG A 49 -7.59 -5.13 -15.34
CA ARG A 49 -8.23 -4.53 -14.16
C ARG A 49 -7.22 -4.17 -13.08
N LEU A 50 -6.29 -5.08 -12.74
CA LEU A 50 -5.24 -4.81 -11.76
C LEU A 50 -4.37 -3.60 -12.15
N LYS A 51 -4.01 -3.48 -13.42
CA LYS A 51 -3.24 -2.33 -13.94
C LYS A 51 -3.97 -0.99 -13.88
N SER A 52 -5.29 -1.01 -13.70
CA SER A 52 -6.10 0.21 -13.58
C SER A 52 -6.29 0.67 -12.14
N ILE A 53 -5.78 -0.08 -11.16
CA ILE A 53 -5.89 0.27 -9.75
C ILE A 53 -4.90 1.40 -9.41
N PRO A 54 -5.35 2.52 -8.85
CA PRO A 54 -4.49 3.61 -8.39
C PRO A 54 -3.94 3.26 -7.00
N PHE A 55 -2.98 2.33 -6.94
CA PHE A 55 -2.45 1.82 -5.66
C PHE A 55 -1.82 2.91 -4.78
N ASP A 56 -1.18 3.90 -5.40
CA ASP A 56 -0.60 5.06 -4.74
C ASP A 56 -1.67 5.89 -4.03
N GLU A 57 -2.77 6.21 -4.69
CA GLU A 57 -3.89 6.95 -4.10
C GLU A 57 -4.51 6.19 -2.91
N LEU A 58 -4.69 4.87 -3.05
CA LEU A 58 -5.22 4.04 -1.97
C LEU A 58 -4.33 4.04 -0.72
N VAL A 59 -3.01 4.03 -0.89
CA VAL A 59 -2.06 4.12 0.22
C VAL A 59 -2.08 5.50 0.86
N ILE A 60 -2.14 6.57 0.04
CA ILE A 60 -2.22 7.96 0.54
C ILE A 60 -3.48 8.16 1.39
N GLU A 61 -4.62 7.62 0.97
CA GLU A 61 -5.87 7.69 1.72
C GLU A 61 -5.79 6.92 3.05
N GLU A 62 -5.24 5.69 3.04
CA GLU A 62 -5.13 4.86 4.25
C GLU A 62 -4.13 5.45 5.28
N LEU A 63 -3.18 6.26 4.82
CA LEU A 63 -2.19 6.94 5.64
C LEU A 63 -2.49 8.45 5.80
N GLU A 64 -3.74 8.86 5.64
CA GLU A 64 -4.13 10.27 5.80
C GLU A 64 -3.72 10.79 7.19
N GLY A 65 -2.89 11.84 7.20
CA GLY A 65 -2.41 12.48 8.41
C GLY A 65 -1.07 11.97 8.95
N GLU A 66 -0.50 10.93 8.33
CA GLU A 66 0.87 10.49 8.57
C GLU A 66 1.89 11.46 7.96
N ASP A 67 3.14 11.32 8.42
CA ASP A 67 4.23 12.13 7.92
C ASP A 67 4.57 11.80 6.47
N LYS A 68 5.02 12.80 5.70
CA LYS A 68 5.24 12.64 4.25
C LYS A 68 6.28 11.55 3.93
N ALA A 69 7.27 11.38 4.81
CA ALA A 69 8.28 10.34 4.67
C ALA A 69 7.66 8.93 4.73
N VAL A 70 6.74 8.70 5.66
CA VAL A 70 6.00 7.43 5.79
C VAL A 70 5.22 7.15 4.51
N VAL A 71 4.43 8.13 4.05
CA VAL A 71 3.60 7.97 2.85
C VAL A 71 4.45 7.64 1.63
N ASN A 72 5.59 8.32 1.45
CA ASN A 72 6.48 8.07 0.31
C ASN A 72 7.08 6.65 0.34
N ILE A 73 7.52 6.17 1.50
CA ILE A 73 8.09 4.81 1.65
C ILE A 73 7.01 3.77 1.33
N ALA A 74 5.82 3.91 1.93
CA ALA A 74 4.72 2.98 1.74
C ALA A 74 4.26 2.93 0.26
N VAL A 75 4.09 4.10 -0.38
CA VAL A 75 3.70 4.18 -1.80
C VAL A 75 4.76 3.52 -2.68
N ALA A 76 6.04 3.83 -2.45
CA ALA A 76 7.13 3.26 -3.24
C ALA A 76 7.13 1.72 -3.14
N LYS A 77 6.97 1.18 -1.93
CA LYS A 77 6.92 -0.26 -1.70
C LYS A 77 5.71 -0.93 -2.34
N VAL A 78 4.52 -0.34 -2.23
CA VAL A 78 3.31 -0.89 -2.86
C VAL A 78 3.41 -0.87 -4.40
N LEU A 79 3.95 0.19 -4.98
CA LEU A 79 4.16 0.27 -6.43
C LEU A 79 5.20 -0.76 -6.90
N GLU A 80 6.29 -0.96 -6.16
CA GLU A 80 7.26 -2.03 -6.42
C GLU A 80 6.56 -3.40 -6.47
N LEU A 81 5.70 -3.71 -5.49
CA LEU A 81 4.95 -4.97 -5.45
C LEU A 81 3.93 -5.12 -6.58
N ALA A 82 3.33 -4.02 -7.03
CA ALA A 82 2.37 -4.01 -8.13
C ALA A 82 3.03 -4.19 -9.52
N GLU A 83 4.31 -3.83 -9.65
CA GLU A 83 5.09 -3.94 -10.88
C GLU A 83 5.91 -5.25 -10.99
N ALA A 84 6.08 -5.98 -9.87
CA ALA A 84 6.81 -7.25 -9.79
C ALA A 84 6.12 -8.43 -10.51
#